data_AF-A0A2D6M3J4-F1
#
_entry.id   AF-A0A2D6M3J4-F1
#
_cell.length_a   1.000
_cell.length_b   1.000
_cell.length_c   1.000
_cell.angle_alpha   90.00
_cell.angle_beta   90.00
_cell.angle_gamma   90.00
#
_symmetry.space_group_name_H-M   'P 1'
#
loop_
_entity.id
_entity.type
_entity.pdbx_description
1 polymer ?
#
loop_
_entity_poly.entity_id
_entity_poly.type
_entity_poly.pdbx_seq_one_letter_code
_entity_poly.pdbx_strand_id
1 'polypeptide(L)'
;MILTCPSCDTRYQLDMAALRPQGQTVRCFKCKHPWTQKPSEAEDEGAAKDIGKIINWLLFLIIFIIFGGAIGGAVVYRDTVRGVWPASNRLYTLIGLDVEAPGTGFELRSLQSKRGKRDGVSVLTINGEIANISRKVRAVPVFSGELTDSAGEPLHSWTFTIRQKNLRPGESVPFKATLENLPKNAADLNITFLDPEPMMEEDAGEMDEETMEEETPSENTSSEE
;
A
#
# COMPACT_ATOMS: atom_id res chain seq x y z
N MET A 1 -42.29 -23.38 -43.61
CA MET A 1 -43.03 -22.42 -42.74
C MET A 1 -44.54 -22.50 -42.98
N ILE A 2 -45.38 -21.92 -42.10
CA ILE A 2 -46.84 -21.88 -42.27
C ILE A 2 -47.27 -20.51 -42.78
N LEU A 3 -47.97 -20.47 -43.91
CA LEU A 3 -48.59 -19.26 -44.45
C LEU A 3 -50.05 -19.17 -44.02
N THR A 4 -50.49 -17.99 -43.59
CA THR A 4 -51.88 -17.73 -43.24
C THR A 4 -52.49 -16.75 -44.24
N CYS A 5 -53.59 -17.13 -44.88
CA CYS A 5 -54.26 -16.23 -45.80
C CYS A 5 -54.95 -15.08 -45.03
N PRO A 6 -54.68 -13.80 -45.34
CA PRO A 6 -55.26 -12.67 -44.62
C PRO A 6 -56.77 -12.47 -44.88
N SER A 7 -57.33 -13.13 -45.90
CA SER A 7 -58.73 -12.96 -46.29
C SER A 7 -59.67 -14.04 -45.73
N CYS A 8 -59.17 -15.22 -45.37
CA CYS A 8 -60.02 -16.34 -44.94
C CYS A 8 -59.36 -17.26 -43.90
N ASP A 9 -58.27 -16.80 -43.28
CA ASP A 9 -57.52 -17.47 -42.20
C ASP A 9 -57.09 -18.92 -42.45
N THR A 10 -57.09 -19.35 -43.70
CA THR A 10 -56.67 -20.71 -44.05
C THR A 10 -55.15 -20.81 -43.99
N ARG A 11 -54.66 -21.86 -43.32
CA ARG A 11 -53.23 -22.10 -43.07
C ARG A 11 -52.69 -23.15 -44.04
N TYR A 12 -51.50 -22.91 -44.58
CA TYR A 12 -50.83 -23.79 -45.53
C TYR A 12 -49.38 -24.01 -45.12
N GLN A 13 -48.89 -25.24 -45.19
CA GLN A 13 -47.48 -25.53 -44.99
C GLN A 13 -46.76 -25.39 -46.32
N LEU A 14 -45.79 -24.48 -46.39
CA LEU A 14 -44.99 -24.24 -47.59
C LEU A 14 -43.51 -24.49 -47.28
N ASP A 15 -42.84 -25.16 -48.20
CA ASP A 15 -41.38 -25.30 -48.18
C ASP A 15 -40.72 -23.94 -48.46
N MET A 16 -39.72 -23.58 -47.66
CA MET A 16 -39.03 -22.30 -47.78
C MET A 16 -38.18 -22.23 -49.05
N ALA A 17 -37.73 -23.38 -49.57
CA ALA A 17 -37.02 -23.48 -50.84
C ALA A 17 -37.86 -23.06 -52.06
N ALA A 18 -39.20 -23.01 -51.91
CA ALA A 18 -40.11 -22.64 -52.98
C ALA A 18 -40.33 -21.11 -53.14
N LEU A 19 -39.80 -20.29 -52.22
CA LEU A 19 -39.97 -18.83 -52.23
C LEU A 19 -38.69 -18.10 -52.65
N ARG A 20 -38.82 -17.11 -53.53
CA ARG A 20 -37.69 -16.25 -53.93
C ARG A 20 -37.29 -15.28 -52.80
N PRO A 21 -35.99 -14.96 -52.63
CA PRO A 21 -35.50 -14.02 -51.62
C PRO A 21 -36.11 -12.61 -51.70
N GLN A 22 -36.50 -12.19 -52.91
CA GLN A 22 -37.08 -10.86 -53.17
C GLN A 22 -38.58 -10.77 -52.84
N GLY A 23 -39.17 -11.84 -52.29
CA GLY A 23 -40.60 -12.00 -52.11
C GLY A 23 -41.28 -12.59 -53.34
N GLN A 24 -42.34 -13.35 -53.12
CA GLN A 24 -43.11 -13.99 -54.18
C GLN A 24 -44.60 -13.78 -53.96
N THR A 25 -45.31 -13.41 -55.01
CA THR A 25 -46.77 -13.33 -54.98
C THR A 25 -47.33 -14.74 -54.95
N VAL A 26 -48.02 -15.06 -53.86
CA VAL A 26 -48.70 -16.33 -53.62
C VAL A 26 -50.21 -16.09 -53.65
N ARG A 27 -50.97 -17.12 -54.02
CA ARG A 27 -52.43 -17.04 -54.10
C ARG A 27 -53.05 -18.08 -53.19
N CYS A 28 -54.07 -17.68 -52.44
CA CYS A 28 -54.81 -18.60 -51.57
C CYS A 28 -55.52 -19.67 -52.42
N PHE A 29 -55.36 -20.95 -52.07
CA PHE A 29 -56.08 -22.03 -52.76
C PHE A 29 -57.59 -21.99 -52.50
N LYS A 30 -58.01 -21.53 -51.30
CA LYS A 30 -59.41 -21.52 -50.87
C LYS A 30 -60.19 -20.31 -51.40
N CYS A 31 -59.75 -19.08 -51.11
CA CYS A 31 -60.47 -17.85 -51.48
C CYS A 31 -59.89 -17.13 -52.70
N LYS A 32 -58.79 -17.64 -53.28
CA LYS A 32 -58.12 -17.08 -54.46
C LYS A 32 -57.53 -15.67 -54.28
N HIS A 33 -57.48 -15.13 -53.05
CA HIS A 33 -56.83 -13.84 -52.75
C HIS A 33 -55.30 -13.91 -52.98
N PRO A 34 -54.72 -13.02 -53.80
CA PRO A 34 -53.28 -12.92 -53.99
C PRO A 34 -52.65 -12.00 -52.94
N TRP A 35 -51.51 -12.39 -52.37
CA TRP A 35 -50.68 -11.52 -51.53
C TRP A 35 -49.20 -11.81 -51.75
N THR A 36 -48.33 -10.86 -51.38
CA THR A 36 -46.89 -11.03 -51.49
C THR A 36 -46.31 -11.55 -50.19
N GLN A 37 -45.69 -12.73 -50.22
CA GLN A 37 -45.02 -13.33 -49.07
C GLN A 37 -43.51 -13.16 -49.22
N LYS A 38 -42.89 -12.51 -48.22
CA LYS A 38 -41.44 -12.51 -48.05
C LYS A 38 -41.04 -13.75 -47.23
N PRO A 39 -39.92 -14.43 -47.55
CA PRO A 39 -39.38 -15.44 -46.67
C PRO A 39 -39.08 -14.81 -45.31
N SER A 40 -39.41 -15.50 -44.22
CA SER A 40 -38.98 -15.07 -42.88
C SER A 40 -37.45 -15.15 -42.82
N GLU A 41 -36.78 -14.10 -42.33
CA GLU A 41 -35.32 -13.94 -42.20
C GLU A 41 -34.67 -14.93 -41.19
N ALA A 42 -35.19 -16.15 -41.09
CA ALA A 42 -34.95 -17.06 -39.97
C ALA A 42 -33.66 -17.90 -40.06
N GLU A 43 -32.82 -17.75 -41.09
CA GLU A 43 -31.65 -18.64 -41.26
C GLU A 43 -30.28 -17.94 -41.38
N ASP A 44 -30.21 -16.61 -41.54
CA ASP A 44 -28.91 -15.89 -41.57
C ASP A 44 -28.52 -15.24 -40.23
N GLU A 45 -29.42 -15.16 -39.25
CA GLU A 45 -29.14 -14.54 -37.94
C GLU A 45 -28.32 -15.43 -36.99
N GLY A 46 -28.22 -16.74 -37.26
CA GLY A 46 -27.51 -17.70 -36.41
C GLY A 46 -25.99 -17.56 -36.49
N ALA A 47 -25.45 -17.52 -37.72
CA ALA A 47 -24.00 -17.52 -37.95
C ALA A 47 -23.32 -16.25 -37.41
N ALA A 48 -23.97 -15.09 -37.51
CA ALA A 48 -23.43 -13.82 -36.99
C ALA A 48 -23.39 -13.78 -35.45
N LYS A 49 -24.36 -14.39 -34.77
CA LYS A 49 -24.45 -14.42 -33.31
C LYS A 49 -23.39 -15.33 -32.68
N ASP A 50 -23.07 -16.44 -33.34
CA ASP A 50 -22.04 -17.37 -32.88
C ASP A 50 -20.62 -16.77 -32.97
N ILE A 51 -20.34 -15.97 -34.00
CA ILE A 51 -19.08 -15.24 -34.13
C ILE A 51 -18.92 -14.21 -32.98
N GLY A 52 -19.97 -13.45 -32.65
CA GLY A 52 -19.94 -12.49 -31.54
C GLY A 52 -19.68 -13.15 -30.19
N LYS A 53 -20.23 -14.35 -29.98
CA LYS A 53 -20.01 -15.13 -28.75
C LYS A 53 -18.57 -15.64 -28.64
N ILE A 54 -17.98 -16.08 -29.75
CA ILE A 54 -16.57 -16.49 -29.81
C ILE A 54 -15.65 -15.31 -29.54
N ILE A 55 -15.91 -14.15 -30.15
CA ILE A 55 -15.12 -12.93 -29.91
C ILE A 55 -15.18 -12.53 -28.44
N ASN A 56 -16.37 -12.53 -27.84
CA ASN A 56 -16.52 -12.16 -26.43
C ASN A 56 -15.83 -13.17 -25.50
N TRP A 57 -15.88 -14.47 -25.83
CA TRP A 57 -15.18 -15.51 -25.09
C TRP A 57 -13.65 -15.39 -25.21
N LEU A 58 -13.13 -15.09 -26.40
CA LEU A 58 -11.71 -14.83 -26.61
C LEU A 58 -11.24 -13.57 -25.87
N LEU A 59 -12.03 -12.49 -25.85
CA LEU A 59 -11.74 -11.29 -25.07
C LEU A 59 -11.68 -11.60 -23.57
N PHE A 60 -12.63 -12.39 -23.06
CA PHE A 60 -12.64 -12.80 -21.65
C PHE A 60 -11.41 -13.66 -21.31
N LEU A 61 -11.03 -14.59 -22.19
CA LEU A 61 -9.86 -15.44 -22.02
C LEU A 61 -8.55 -14.63 -22.05
N ILE A 62 -8.43 -13.64 -22.94
CA ILE A 62 -7.28 -12.73 -22.97
C ILE A 62 -7.19 -11.91 -21.68
N ILE A 63 -8.30 -11.36 -21.20
CA ILE A 63 -8.35 -10.61 -19.92
C ILE A 63 -7.93 -11.52 -18.77
N PHE A 64 -8.42 -12.76 -18.73
CA PHE A 64 -8.06 -13.71 -17.69
C PHE A 64 -6.58 -14.08 -17.72
N ILE A 65 -5.97 -14.25 -18.91
CA ILE A 65 -4.53 -14.48 -19.05
C ILE A 65 -3.72 -13.27 -18.60
N ILE A 66 -4.14 -12.04 -18.93
CA ILE A 66 -3.46 -10.82 -18.46
C ILE A 66 -3.56 -10.72 -16.93
N PHE A 67 -4.73 -10.97 -16.36
CA PHE A 67 -4.93 -10.93 -14.90
C PHE A 67 -4.12 -12.01 -14.20
N GLY A 68 -4.18 -13.26 -14.69
CA GLY A 68 -3.41 -14.38 -14.17
C GLY A 68 -1.90 -14.18 -14.31
N GLY A 69 -1.45 -13.61 -15.43
CA GLY A 69 -0.05 -13.25 -15.66
C GLY A 69 0.41 -12.12 -14.73
N ALA A 70 -0.43 -11.11 -14.47
CA ALA A 70 -0.15 -10.05 -13.52
C ALA A 70 -0.08 -10.58 -12.08
N ILE A 71 -1.01 -11.44 -11.68
CA ILE A 71 -1.02 -12.09 -10.36
C ILE A 71 0.21 -13.02 -10.21
N GLY A 72 0.46 -13.88 -11.19
CA GLY A 72 1.61 -14.77 -11.20
C GLY A 72 2.93 -14.01 -11.18
N GLY A 73 3.04 -12.93 -11.97
CA GLY A 73 4.16 -12.01 -11.94
C GLY A 73 4.35 -11.37 -10.57
N ALA A 74 3.28 -10.91 -9.93
CA ALA A 74 3.36 -10.31 -8.59
C ALA A 74 3.84 -11.31 -7.52
N VAL A 75 3.49 -12.59 -7.64
CA VAL A 75 3.96 -13.64 -6.72
C VAL A 75 5.43 -14.02 -6.98
N VAL A 76 5.83 -14.15 -8.25
CA VAL A 76 7.21 -14.53 -8.62
C VAL A 76 8.19 -13.39 -8.36
N TYR A 77 7.79 -12.14 -8.62
CA TYR A 77 8.59 -10.92 -8.41
C TYR A 77 8.23 -10.21 -7.10
N ARG A 78 7.78 -10.96 -6.08
CA ARG A 78 7.35 -10.45 -4.78
C ARG A 78 8.34 -9.50 -4.09
N ASP A 79 9.63 -9.63 -4.34
CA ASP A 79 10.67 -8.79 -3.73
C ASP A 79 10.80 -7.43 -4.43
N THR A 80 10.61 -7.37 -5.75
CA THR A 80 10.51 -6.12 -6.52
C THR A 80 9.21 -5.38 -6.22
N VAL A 81 8.10 -6.11 -6.07
CA VAL A 81 6.77 -5.53 -5.77
C VAL A 81 6.73 -4.89 -4.37
N ARG A 82 7.43 -5.48 -3.40
CA ARG A 82 7.58 -4.93 -2.04
C ARG A 82 8.26 -3.56 -2.00
N GLY A 83 9.05 -3.20 -3.02
CA GLY A 83 9.62 -1.85 -3.17
C GLY A 83 8.85 -0.90 -4.09
N VAL A 84 7.92 -1.40 -4.91
CA VAL A 84 7.30 -0.68 -6.05
C VAL A 84 5.84 -0.26 -5.79
N TRP A 85 5.22 -0.64 -4.67
CA TRP A 85 3.94 -0.04 -4.27
C TRP A 85 3.97 1.13 -3.25
N PRO A 86 4.94 2.09 -3.27
CA PRO A 86 4.77 3.39 -2.61
C PRO A 86 3.89 4.35 -3.42
N ALA A 87 3.51 4.01 -4.65
CA ALA A 87 2.62 4.85 -5.47
C ALA A 87 1.18 4.94 -4.93
N SER A 88 0.75 4.02 -4.07
CA SER A 88 -0.51 4.12 -3.31
C SER A 88 -0.46 5.19 -2.22
N ASN A 89 0.72 5.70 -1.83
CA ASN A 89 0.81 6.79 -0.86
C ASN A 89 -0.03 7.99 -1.29
N ARG A 90 -0.10 8.30 -2.59
CA ARG A 90 -0.98 9.36 -3.11
C ARG A 90 -2.47 9.04 -2.92
N LEU A 91 -2.85 7.77 -3.06
CA LEU A 91 -4.22 7.34 -2.80
C LEU A 91 -4.55 7.37 -1.30
N TYR A 92 -3.61 6.98 -0.44
CA TYR A 92 -3.74 7.08 1.02
C TYR A 92 -3.83 8.54 1.48
N THR A 93 -3.07 9.46 0.90
CA THR A 93 -3.19 10.90 1.19
C THR A 93 -4.56 11.47 0.78
N LEU A 94 -5.19 10.95 -0.27
CA LEU A 94 -6.53 11.39 -0.70
C LEU A 94 -7.63 10.94 0.27
N ILE A 95 -7.41 9.86 1.01
CA ILE A 95 -8.36 9.34 2.02
C ILE A 95 -7.92 9.62 3.47
N GLY A 96 -6.88 10.46 3.68
CA GLY A 96 -6.44 10.89 5.01
C GLY A 96 -5.70 9.84 5.84
N LEU A 97 -5.08 8.85 5.19
CA LEU A 97 -4.23 7.83 5.84
C LEU A 97 -2.75 8.14 5.59
N ASP A 98 -2.32 9.35 5.90
CA ASP A 98 -0.90 9.73 5.83
C ASP A 98 -0.08 8.95 6.87
N VAL A 99 0.67 7.96 6.42
CA VAL A 99 1.72 7.34 7.21
C VAL A 99 2.96 8.23 7.09
N GLU A 100 3.13 9.15 8.04
CA GLU A 100 4.35 9.94 8.13
C GLU A 100 5.55 8.99 8.32
N ALA A 101 6.56 9.08 7.47
CA ALA A 101 7.76 8.27 7.62
C ALA A 101 8.50 8.65 8.92
N PRO A 102 9.22 7.70 9.56
CA PRO A 102 10.04 8.00 10.73
C PRO A 102 10.97 9.19 10.48
N GLY A 103 11.04 10.09 11.46
CA GLY A 103 11.86 11.30 11.36
C GLY A 103 11.29 12.43 10.49
N THR A 104 10.09 12.29 9.93
CA THR A 104 9.38 13.40 9.26
C THR A 104 9.38 14.64 10.16
N GLY A 105 9.71 15.80 9.60
CA GLY A 105 9.79 17.05 10.37
C GLY A 105 11.09 17.27 11.15
N PHE A 106 12.07 16.38 11.02
CA PHE A 106 13.44 16.59 11.49
C PHE A 106 14.42 16.77 10.32
N GLU A 107 15.50 17.50 10.57
CA GLU A 107 16.61 17.71 9.65
C GLU A 107 17.94 17.44 10.35
N LEU A 108 18.82 16.67 9.70
CA LEU A 108 20.20 16.48 10.14
C LEU A 108 21.09 17.56 9.52
N ARG A 109 21.80 18.31 10.36
CA ARG A 109 22.70 19.39 9.96
C ARG A 109 24.13 19.08 10.36
N SER A 110 25.08 19.65 9.62
CA SER A 110 26.50 19.63 9.96
C SER A 110 27.06 18.22 10.21
N LEU A 111 26.57 17.22 9.48
CA LEU A 111 26.97 15.82 9.68
C LEU A 111 28.42 15.61 9.27
N GLN A 112 29.26 15.20 10.21
CA GLN A 112 30.65 14.90 10.01
C GLN A 112 31.00 13.55 10.62
N SER A 113 31.69 12.71 9.85
CA SER A 113 32.19 11.43 10.32
C SER A 113 33.71 11.42 10.34
N LYS A 114 34.29 10.90 11.41
CA LYS A 114 35.75 10.78 11.57
C LYS A 114 36.09 9.36 12.00
N ARG A 115 36.87 8.68 11.18
CA ARG A 115 37.47 7.38 11.51
C ARG A 115 38.76 7.60 12.31
N GLY A 116 39.01 6.70 13.25
CA GLY A 116 40.21 6.74 14.07
C GLY A 116 40.49 5.40 14.72
N LYS A 117 41.44 5.43 15.66
CA LYS A 117 41.69 4.32 16.57
C LYS A 117 41.70 4.86 17.99
N ARG A 118 41.08 4.15 18.92
CA ARG A 118 41.15 4.41 20.36
C ARG A 118 41.60 3.11 21.02
N ASP A 119 42.72 3.15 21.74
CA ASP A 119 43.28 1.98 22.43
C ASP A 119 43.45 0.75 21.53
N GLY A 120 43.83 0.98 20.26
CA GLY A 120 44.00 -0.07 19.26
C GLY A 120 42.71 -0.51 18.55
N VAL A 121 41.54 -0.14 19.05
CA VAL A 121 40.23 -0.45 18.47
C VAL A 121 39.87 0.58 17.39
N SER A 122 39.41 0.13 16.22
CA SER A 122 38.92 1.02 15.16
C SER A 122 37.60 1.66 15.58
N VAL A 123 37.54 2.98 15.51
CA VAL A 123 36.36 3.76 15.94
C VAL A 123 35.90 4.73 14.85
N LEU A 124 34.59 4.93 14.76
CA LEU A 124 33.94 5.96 13.96
C LEU A 124 33.20 6.89 14.89
N THR A 125 33.60 8.15 14.90
CA THR A 125 32.88 9.21 15.60
C THR A 125 32.05 9.99 14.60
N ILE A 126 30.76 10.11 14.87
CA ILE A 126 29.81 10.89 14.09
C ILE A 126 29.41 12.08 14.96
N ASN A 127 29.53 13.29 14.42
CA ASN A 127 29.03 14.50 15.04
C ASN A 127 28.04 15.15 14.09
N GLY A 128 26.99 15.75 14.63
CA GLY A 128 26.00 16.48 13.86
C GLY A 128 25.00 17.18 14.77
N GLU A 129 24.00 17.79 14.16
CA GLU A 129 22.87 18.39 14.85
C GLU A 129 21.57 17.82 14.29
N ILE A 130 20.59 17.64 15.17
CA ILE A 130 19.21 17.35 14.77
C ILE A 130 18.35 18.57 15.08
N ALA A 131 17.63 19.07 14.07
CA ALA A 131 16.74 20.22 14.19
C ALA A 131 15.30 19.81 13.92
N ASN A 132 14.36 20.26 14.76
CA ASN A 132 12.93 20.14 14.49
C ASN A 132 12.50 21.28 13.55
N ILE A 133 12.28 20.96 12.28
CA ILE A 133 11.84 21.92 11.25
C ILE A 133 10.31 22.04 11.16
N SER A 134 9.58 21.29 11.99
CA SER A 134 8.12 21.34 12.06
C SER A 134 7.62 22.46 12.98
N ARG A 135 6.31 22.72 12.93
CA ARG A 135 5.62 23.69 13.80
C ARG A 135 5.08 23.10 15.11
N LYS A 136 5.35 21.82 15.41
CA LYS A 136 4.87 21.13 16.61
C LYS A 136 6.06 20.62 17.43
N VAL A 137 5.86 20.42 18.73
CA VAL A 137 6.81 19.65 19.54
C VAL A 137 6.80 18.21 19.01
N ARG A 138 7.98 17.64 18.76
CA ARG A 138 8.11 16.27 18.24
C ARG A 138 9.04 15.45 19.14
N ALA A 139 8.68 14.19 19.34
CA ALA A 139 9.56 13.21 19.95
C ALA A 139 10.73 12.93 19.03
N VAL A 140 11.93 12.87 19.58
CA VAL A 140 13.15 12.60 18.83
C VAL A 140 13.16 11.12 18.42
N PRO A 141 13.34 10.81 17.13
CA PRO A 141 13.37 9.43 16.65
C PRO A 141 14.61 8.69 17.15
N VAL A 142 14.56 7.37 17.11
CA VAL A 142 15.75 6.53 17.25
C VAL A 142 16.54 6.64 15.94
N PHE A 143 17.85 6.81 16.03
CA PHE A 143 18.71 6.87 14.86
C PHE A 143 19.17 5.45 14.52
N SER A 144 19.14 5.10 13.24
CA SER A 144 19.76 3.88 12.72
C SER A 144 20.96 4.25 11.84
N GLY A 145 22.14 3.81 12.25
CA GLY A 145 23.33 3.86 11.43
C GLY A 145 23.50 2.56 10.65
N GLU A 146 23.88 2.67 9.39
CA GLU A 146 24.21 1.54 8.54
C GLU A 146 25.56 1.81 7.85
N LEU A 147 26.50 0.88 8.01
CA LEU A 147 27.74 0.86 7.25
C LEU A 147 27.57 -0.05 6.05
N THR A 148 27.94 0.44 4.88
CA THR A 148 27.97 -0.35 3.65
C THR A 148 29.39 -0.47 3.12
N ASP A 149 29.64 -1.49 2.30
CA ASP A 149 30.87 -1.57 1.50
C ASP A 149 30.82 -0.65 0.27
N SER A 150 31.86 -0.70 -0.55
CA SER A 150 31.96 0.10 -1.78
C SER A 150 30.98 -0.31 -2.89
N ALA A 151 30.38 -1.50 -2.79
CA ALA A 151 29.34 -1.98 -3.70
C ALA A 151 27.93 -1.60 -3.20
N GLY A 152 27.82 -1.03 -1.99
CA GLY A 152 26.54 -0.69 -1.35
C GLY A 152 25.92 -1.82 -0.54
N GLU A 153 26.65 -2.93 -0.33
CA GLU A 153 26.15 -4.05 0.48
C GLU A 153 26.24 -3.71 1.98
N PRO A 154 25.20 -4.00 2.78
CA PRO A 154 25.19 -3.69 4.21
C PRO A 154 26.18 -4.58 4.97
N LEU A 155 27.04 -3.95 5.77
CA LEU A 155 28.05 -4.62 6.60
C LEU A 155 27.66 -4.67 8.07
N HIS A 156 27.10 -3.59 8.59
CA HIS A 156 26.73 -3.46 9.99
C HIS A 156 25.66 -2.40 10.19
N SER A 157 24.68 -2.68 11.02
CA SER A 157 23.68 -1.70 11.47
C SER A 157 23.67 -1.62 12.98
N TRP A 158 23.48 -0.40 13.51
CA TRP A 158 23.33 -0.14 14.93
C TRP A 158 22.34 0.99 15.15
N THR A 159 21.78 1.04 16.35
CA THR A 159 20.90 2.12 16.76
C THR A 159 21.56 2.97 17.83
N PHE A 160 21.18 4.24 17.89
CA PHE A 160 21.56 5.12 19.00
C PHE A 160 20.47 6.16 19.25
N THR A 161 20.47 6.68 20.47
CA THR A 161 19.54 7.73 20.91
C THR A 161 20.33 8.93 21.42
N ILE A 162 19.64 10.07 21.55
CA ILE A 162 20.19 11.25 22.21
C ILE A 162 19.44 11.49 23.52
N ARG A 163 20.03 12.28 24.42
CA ARG A 163 19.43 12.55 25.75
C ARG A 163 18.10 13.28 25.66
N GLN A 164 17.94 14.16 24.67
CA GLN A 164 16.76 14.97 24.50
C GLN A 164 15.64 14.11 23.88
N LYS A 165 14.56 13.85 24.63
CA LYS A 165 13.43 13.05 24.16
C LYS A 165 12.48 13.81 23.23
N ASN A 166 12.40 15.13 23.37
CA ASN A 166 11.48 15.98 22.62
C ASN A 166 12.17 17.28 22.19
N LEU A 167 11.91 17.73 20.97
CA LEU A 167 12.37 19.01 20.44
C LEU A 167 11.19 19.93 20.13
N ARG A 168 11.28 21.17 20.60
CA ARG A 168 10.34 22.25 20.27
C ARG A 168 10.50 22.70 18.80
N PRO A 169 9.50 23.39 18.23
CA PRO A 169 9.62 23.96 16.88
C PRO A 169 10.88 24.82 16.75
N GLY A 170 11.72 24.52 15.75
CA GLY A 170 12.97 25.22 15.48
C GLY A 170 14.14 24.90 16.43
N GLU A 171 13.93 24.08 17.47
CA GLU A 171 15.00 23.66 18.38
C GLU A 171 15.99 22.75 17.66
N SER A 172 17.29 22.97 17.91
CA SER A 172 18.39 22.16 17.39
C SER A 172 19.26 21.67 18.54
N VAL A 173 19.63 20.39 18.51
CA VAL A 173 20.49 19.79 19.53
C VAL A 173 21.65 19.05 18.87
N PRO A 174 22.90 19.29 19.32
CA PRO A 174 24.05 18.55 18.82
C PRO A 174 24.05 17.12 19.38
N PHE A 175 24.52 16.18 18.56
CA PHE A 175 24.72 14.81 18.97
C PHE A 175 26.10 14.30 18.58
N LYS A 176 26.56 13.30 19.34
CA LYS A 176 27.79 12.58 19.09
C LYS A 176 27.54 11.09 19.27
N ALA A 177 27.73 10.32 18.21
CA ALA A 177 27.68 8.87 18.24
C ALA A 177 29.09 8.30 18.01
N THR A 178 29.44 7.23 18.71
CA THR A 178 30.71 6.52 18.49
C THR A 178 30.42 5.06 18.27
N LEU A 179 30.86 4.53 17.13
CA LEU A 179 30.83 3.11 16.82
C LEU A 179 32.24 2.55 16.96
N GLU A 180 32.37 1.42 17.64
CA GLU A 180 33.62 0.70 17.81
C GLU A 180 33.64 -0.55 16.92
N ASN A 181 34.82 -1.15 16.73
CA ASN A 181 35.01 -2.36 15.93
C ASN A 181 34.57 -2.20 14.46
N LEU A 182 35.00 -1.10 13.82
CA LEU A 182 34.65 -0.82 12.43
C LEU A 182 35.07 -1.96 11.47
N PRO A 183 34.16 -2.46 10.62
CA PRO A 183 34.49 -3.38 9.54
C PRO A 183 35.55 -2.79 8.62
N LYS A 184 36.54 -3.60 8.22
CA LYS A 184 37.68 -3.14 7.40
C LYS A 184 37.27 -2.65 6.02
N ASN A 185 36.18 -3.19 5.47
CA ASN A 185 35.64 -2.89 4.15
C ASN A 185 34.52 -1.84 4.18
N ALA A 186 34.25 -1.19 5.32
CA ALA A 186 33.26 -0.12 5.38
C ALA A 186 33.69 1.07 4.51
N ALA A 187 32.89 1.40 3.50
CA ALA A 187 33.13 2.51 2.59
C ALA A 187 32.25 3.71 2.98
N ASP A 188 30.95 3.49 3.11
CA ASP A 188 29.96 4.54 3.33
C ASP A 188 29.19 4.38 4.65
N LEU A 189 28.57 5.48 5.07
CA LEU A 189 27.73 5.59 6.26
C LEU A 189 26.39 6.19 5.86
N ASN A 190 25.31 5.45 6.11
CA ASN A 190 23.95 5.96 5.99
C ASN A 190 23.35 6.14 7.39
N ILE A 191 22.60 7.23 7.60
CA ILE A 191 21.85 7.46 8.84
C ILE A 191 20.39 7.65 8.46
N THR A 192 19.55 6.80 9.04
CA THR A 192 18.10 6.87 8.90
C THR A 192 17.44 7.01 10.26
N PHE A 193 16.14 7.23 10.26
CA PHE A 193 15.33 7.32 11.46
C PHE A 193 14.46 6.08 11.59
N LEU A 194 14.27 5.65 12.83
CA LEU A 194 13.29 4.67 13.24
C LEU A 194 12.30 5.37 14.17
N ASP A 195 11.06 4.90 14.17
CA ASP A 195 10.08 5.41 15.11
C ASP A 195 10.61 5.19 16.54
N PRO A 196 10.50 6.20 17.43
CA PRO A 196 10.74 5.94 18.83
C PRO A 196 9.75 4.86 19.23
N GLU A 197 10.23 3.74 19.81
CA GLU A 197 9.34 2.74 20.38
C GLU A 197 8.30 3.49 21.22
N PRO A 198 6.99 3.22 21.04
CA PRO A 198 5.99 3.86 21.86
C PRO A 198 6.41 3.58 23.29
N MET A 199 6.73 4.64 24.04
CA MET A 199 6.89 4.51 25.47
C MET A 199 5.54 3.99 25.94
N MET A 200 5.43 2.67 26.15
CA MET A 200 4.39 2.16 27.01
C MET A 200 4.61 2.94 28.30
N GLU A 201 3.67 3.83 28.62
CA GLU A 201 3.59 4.45 29.92
C GLU A 201 3.67 3.29 30.90
N GLU A 202 4.86 3.08 31.48
CA GLU A 202 5.02 2.25 32.65
C GLU A 202 4.10 2.90 33.66
N ASP A 203 2.96 2.22 33.82
CA ASP A 203 1.96 2.33 34.88
C ASP A 203 2.43 3.31 35.95
N ALA A 204 1.95 4.55 35.84
CA ALA A 204 2.09 5.51 36.91
C ALA A 204 1.32 4.91 38.08
N GLY A 205 2.03 4.11 38.89
CA GLY A 205 1.49 3.48 40.07
C GLY A 205 0.77 4.54 40.86
N GLU A 206 -0.54 4.33 41.00
CA GLU A 206 -1.42 4.99 41.93
C GLU A 206 -0.63 5.23 43.22
N MET A 207 -0.28 6.49 43.50
CA MET A 207 0.19 6.86 44.82
C MET A 207 -1.06 6.85 45.70
N ASP A 208 -1.34 5.70 46.30
CA ASP A 208 -2.37 5.54 47.31
C ASP A 208 -2.08 6.52 48.45
N GLU A 209 -2.86 7.58 48.48
CA GLU A 209 -2.90 8.63 49.50
C GLU A 209 -3.60 8.07 50.74
N GLU A 210 -3.00 7.09 51.43
CA GLU A 210 -3.56 6.59 52.69
C GLU A 210 -2.47 6.02 53.61
N THR A 211 -1.90 6.89 54.45
CA THR A 211 -1.59 6.65 55.88
C THR A 211 -0.73 7.80 56.42
N MET A 212 -1.38 8.93 56.72
CA MET A 212 -0.88 9.87 57.70
C MET A 212 -1.46 9.45 59.05
N GLU A 213 -0.88 8.42 59.66
CA GLU A 213 -1.13 8.13 61.08
C GLU A 213 -0.21 9.02 61.93
N GLU A 214 -0.86 9.65 62.90
CA GLU A 214 -0.35 10.68 63.80
C GLU A 214 0.85 10.18 64.61
N GLU A 215 2.03 10.77 64.40
CA GLU A 215 3.07 10.75 65.43
C GLU A 215 2.72 11.80 66.50
N THR A 216 2.20 11.31 67.62
CA THR A 216 2.07 12.08 68.86
C THR A 216 3.47 12.42 69.40
N PRO A 217 3.75 13.69 69.76
CA PRO A 217 5.03 14.04 70.37
C PRO A 217 5.10 13.49 71.80
N SER A 218 6.08 12.62 72.08
CA SER A 218 6.40 12.24 73.45
C SER A 218 7.05 13.41 74.18
N GLU A 219 6.35 13.86 75.21
CA GLU A 219 6.74 14.92 76.12
C GLU A 219 7.97 14.48 76.93
N ASN A 220 9.12 15.10 76.66
CA ASN A 220 10.32 14.93 77.46
C ASN A 220 10.36 16.05 78.51
N THR A 221 9.93 15.74 79.73
CA THR A 221 10.17 16.59 80.90
C THR A 221 11.27 15.97 81.75
N SER A 222 12.45 16.57 81.67
CA SER A 222 13.47 16.48 82.71
C SER A 222 13.27 17.65 83.66
N SER A 223 13.04 17.40 84.96
CA SER A 223 13.77 18.01 86.08
C SER A 223 13.03 17.86 87.42
N GLU A 224 13.84 17.69 88.48
CA GLU A 224 13.56 18.01 89.91
C GLU A 224 12.61 17.03 90.64
N GLU A 225 12.94 16.38 91.77
CA GLU A 225 13.86 16.59 92.91
C GLU A 225 14.36 15.25 93.49
#